data_AF-A0A961P978-F1
#
_entry.id   AF-A0A961P978-F1
#
_cell.length_a   1.000
_cell.length_b   1.000
_cell.length_c   1.000
_cell.angle_alpha   90.00
_cell.angle_beta   90.00
_cell.angle_gamma   90.00
#
_symmetry.space_group_name_H-M   'P 1'
#
loop_
_entity.id
_entity.type
_entity.pdbx_description
1 polymer ?
#
loop_
_entity_poly.entity_id
_entity_poly.type
_entity_poly.pdbx_seq_one_letter_code
_entity_poly.pdbx_strand_id
1 'polypeptide(L)'
;MMRFLLALVAVLTLAAPLSAQETGPVQALLQQHRAVILESSRRTIEPAIAALAGSGLEPVQGVLRAWEARELWLRKSDGLFYRGEGAGAKAQALFNVDTGAKVGEEPEAGLQQLKPNSGIRALLRAALVQFQLNDPDPNRRRAALQTLQRDGDASHLEPLRASIESESDPGIRALKERTEALLSIRYGENETRRIEALEALAGDTALEVRAALNPLLATRLKAAVTIPAGDNVARRLTPGSARLSADAAYALLADAGLAKPRVAPADRLAALGANVVEGRVGGIPVAQLNDPDARERAYAALAAEGKAPPTVTDGEFEAALEAHVFYEAYAEPSPAVTDAALSALKAINRNVGLMQTLDLALDALSLASIFFLAAIGLAITFG
;
A
#
# COMPACT_ATOMS: atom_id res chain seq x y z
N MET A 1 45.97 28.82 -66.88
CA MET A 1 46.44 28.08 -65.70
C MET A 1 45.99 28.69 -64.38
N MET A 2 45.95 30.02 -64.22
CA MET A 2 45.54 30.67 -62.96
C MET A 2 44.05 30.50 -62.57
N ARG A 3 43.16 30.27 -63.54
CA ARG A 3 41.72 30.00 -63.29
C ARG A 3 41.41 28.59 -62.77
N PHE A 4 42.28 27.61 -63.06
CA PHE A 4 42.12 26.24 -62.55
C PHE A 4 42.68 26.09 -61.12
N LEU A 5 43.67 26.89 -60.73
CA LEU A 5 44.16 26.92 -59.34
C LEU A 5 43.14 27.53 -58.36
N LEU A 6 42.38 28.55 -58.79
CA LEU A 6 41.33 29.15 -57.94
C LEU A 6 40.12 28.24 -57.73
N ALA A 7 39.79 27.37 -58.70
CA ALA A 7 38.73 26.38 -58.55
C ALA A 7 39.11 25.24 -57.60
N LEU A 8 40.39 24.87 -57.53
CA LEU A 8 40.87 23.80 -56.64
C LEU A 8 40.93 24.25 -55.16
N VAL A 9 41.22 25.52 -54.90
CA VAL A 9 41.23 26.10 -53.54
C VAL A 9 39.82 26.33 -53.00
N ALA A 10 38.84 26.59 -53.88
CA ALA A 10 37.42 26.72 -53.49
C ALA A 10 36.76 25.37 -53.16
N VAL A 11 37.25 24.26 -53.71
CA VAL A 11 36.74 22.91 -53.40
C VAL A 11 37.38 22.33 -52.13
N LEU A 12 38.61 22.73 -51.80
CA LEU A 12 39.28 22.31 -50.55
C LEU A 12 38.86 23.07 -49.29
N THR A 13 38.09 24.16 -49.41
CA THR A 13 37.59 24.93 -48.26
C THR A 13 36.14 24.58 -47.87
N LEU A 14 35.45 23.71 -48.63
CA LEU A 14 34.16 23.14 -48.24
C LEU A 14 34.25 21.78 -47.54
N ALA A 15 35.45 21.24 -47.34
CA ALA A 15 35.69 20.06 -46.51
C ALA A 15 36.14 20.47 -45.09
N ALA A 16 35.41 21.38 -44.45
CA ALA A 16 35.40 21.34 -43.00
C ALA A 16 34.80 19.98 -42.62
N PRO A 17 35.40 19.18 -41.72
CA PRO A 17 34.67 18.06 -41.17
C PRO A 17 33.40 18.66 -40.59
N LEU A 18 32.23 18.23 -41.08
CA LEU A 18 31.03 18.29 -40.27
C LEU A 18 31.48 17.65 -38.95
N SER A 19 31.61 18.44 -37.89
CA SER A 19 31.66 17.88 -36.56
C SER A 19 30.35 17.12 -36.41
N ALA A 20 30.38 15.83 -36.74
CA ALA A 20 29.47 14.88 -36.13
C ALA A 20 29.69 15.12 -34.64
N GLN A 21 28.74 15.82 -34.01
CA GLN A 21 28.71 15.92 -32.56
C GLN A 21 28.76 14.47 -32.09
N GLU A 22 29.89 14.06 -31.52
CA GLU A 22 29.99 12.76 -30.87
C GLU A 22 28.96 12.79 -29.75
N THR A 23 27.78 12.26 -30.04
CA THR A 23 26.73 12.06 -29.06
C THR A 23 27.27 11.05 -28.06
N GLY A 24 27.28 11.42 -26.78
CA GLY A 24 27.77 10.52 -25.74
C GLY A 24 26.86 9.30 -25.57
N PRO A 25 27.29 8.35 -24.73
CA PRO A 25 26.62 7.05 -24.61
C PRO A 25 25.17 7.16 -24.09
N VAL A 26 24.87 8.12 -23.22
CA VAL A 26 23.50 8.37 -22.73
C VAL A 26 22.64 8.94 -23.85
N GLN A 27 23.17 9.91 -24.60
CA GLN A 27 22.46 10.45 -25.76
C GLN A 27 22.17 9.36 -26.80
N ALA A 28 23.15 8.49 -27.10
CA ALA A 28 22.96 7.36 -28.02
C ALA A 28 21.86 6.39 -27.53
N LEU A 29 21.84 6.08 -26.22
CA LEU A 29 20.82 5.22 -25.62
C LEU A 29 19.42 5.86 -25.68
N LEU A 30 19.31 7.16 -25.43
CA LEU A 30 18.05 7.90 -25.61
C LEU A 30 17.60 7.89 -27.07
N GLN A 31 18.53 7.99 -28.03
CA GLN A 31 18.21 7.90 -29.46
C GLN A 31 17.70 6.51 -29.85
N GLN A 32 18.30 5.43 -29.32
CA GLN A 32 17.84 4.06 -29.55
C GLN A 32 16.37 3.86 -29.14
N HIS A 33 15.94 4.51 -28.06
CA HIS A 33 14.57 4.43 -27.55
C HIS A 33 13.70 5.65 -27.91
N ARG A 34 14.15 6.52 -28.83
CA ARG A 34 13.51 7.81 -29.13
C ARG A 34 12.02 7.70 -29.43
N ALA A 35 11.62 6.72 -30.23
CA ALA A 35 10.22 6.57 -30.66
C ALA A 35 9.27 6.38 -29.46
N VAL A 36 9.58 5.44 -28.56
CA VAL A 36 8.75 5.18 -27.37
C VAL A 36 8.86 6.31 -26.34
N ILE A 37 10.03 6.94 -26.21
CA ILE A 37 10.23 8.12 -25.34
C ILE A 37 9.32 9.28 -25.77
N LEU A 38 9.24 9.56 -27.07
CA LEU A 38 8.38 10.61 -27.63
C LEU A 38 6.90 10.24 -27.61
N GLU A 39 6.56 8.96 -27.80
CA GLU A 39 5.19 8.46 -27.66
C GLU A 39 4.66 8.69 -26.23
N SER A 40 5.54 8.55 -25.22
CA SER A 40 5.22 8.76 -23.80
C SER A 40 4.01 7.96 -23.33
N SER A 41 3.95 6.69 -23.75
CA SER A 41 2.89 5.75 -23.39
C SER A 41 3.34 4.79 -22.29
N ARG A 42 2.55 4.67 -21.21
CA ARG A 42 2.86 3.73 -20.10
C ARG A 42 2.96 2.28 -20.57
N ARG A 43 2.31 1.93 -21.69
CA ARG A 43 2.28 0.57 -22.24
C ARG A 43 3.57 0.18 -22.95
N THR A 44 4.34 1.15 -23.46
CA THR A 44 5.51 0.90 -24.32
C THR A 44 6.81 1.45 -23.75
N ILE A 45 6.76 2.33 -22.74
CA ILE A 45 7.94 3.03 -22.22
C ILE A 45 8.87 2.18 -21.36
N GLU A 46 8.36 1.09 -20.78
CA GLU A 46 9.04 0.32 -19.72
C GLU A 46 10.42 -0.22 -20.17
N PRO A 47 10.58 -0.81 -21.37
CA PRO A 47 11.89 -1.26 -21.84
C PRO A 47 12.91 -0.12 -21.99
N ALA A 48 12.47 1.09 -22.33
CA ALA A 48 13.38 2.24 -22.45
C ALA A 48 13.90 2.70 -21.09
N ILE A 49 13.02 2.76 -20.09
CA ILE A 49 13.40 3.11 -18.72
C ILE A 49 14.32 2.03 -18.13
N ALA A 50 14.00 0.75 -18.35
CA ALA A 50 14.82 -0.37 -17.91
C ALA A 50 16.21 -0.36 -18.57
N ALA A 51 16.29 -0.08 -19.87
CA ALA A 51 17.57 0.03 -20.58
C ALA A 51 18.43 1.19 -20.05
N LEU A 52 17.82 2.35 -19.79
CA LEU A 52 18.49 3.47 -19.13
C LEU A 52 19.01 3.05 -17.75
N ALA A 53 18.12 2.57 -16.87
CA ALA A 53 18.48 2.21 -15.49
C ALA A 53 19.56 1.11 -15.42
N GLY A 54 19.49 0.12 -16.32
CA GLY A 54 20.44 -1.00 -16.40
C GLY A 54 21.74 -0.69 -17.17
N SER A 55 21.90 0.51 -17.73
CA SER A 55 23.07 0.83 -18.56
C SER A 55 24.39 0.96 -17.78
N GLY A 56 24.31 1.21 -16.46
CA GLY A 56 25.49 1.50 -15.63
C GLY A 56 26.15 2.86 -15.88
N LEU A 57 25.55 3.72 -16.72
CA LEU A 57 26.09 5.03 -17.06
C LEU A 57 25.78 6.06 -15.95
N GLU A 58 26.81 6.70 -15.41
CA GLU A 58 26.70 7.68 -14.32
C GLU A 58 25.68 8.82 -14.58
N PRO A 59 25.62 9.44 -15.78
CA PRO A 59 24.72 10.57 -16.01
C PRO A 59 23.23 10.19 -16.11
N VAL A 60 22.90 8.90 -16.24
CA VAL A 60 21.51 8.45 -16.44
C VAL A 60 20.62 8.81 -15.26
N GLN A 61 21.14 8.77 -14.02
CA GLN A 61 20.34 9.18 -12.86
C GLN A 61 19.85 10.64 -13.01
N GLY A 62 20.71 11.52 -13.52
CA GLY A 62 20.36 12.91 -13.81
C GLY A 62 19.30 13.03 -14.91
N VAL A 63 19.39 12.21 -15.96
CA VAL A 63 18.39 12.16 -17.05
C VAL A 63 17.03 11.68 -16.56
N LEU A 64 16.98 10.60 -15.77
CA LEU A 64 15.72 10.08 -15.23
C LEU A 64 15.05 11.09 -14.27
N ARG A 65 15.84 11.78 -13.42
CA ARG A 65 15.33 12.88 -12.59
C ARG A 65 14.80 14.04 -13.41
N ALA A 66 15.56 14.48 -14.41
CA ALA A 66 15.13 15.55 -15.31
C ALA A 66 13.83 15.16 -16.04
N TRP A 67 13.73 13.92 -16.50
CA TRP A 67 12.53 13.44 -17.16
C TRP A 67 11.33 13.43 -16.21
N GLU A 68 11.48 12.92 -14.99
CA GLU A 68 10.42 12.94 -13.97
C GLU A 68 9.96 14.38 -13.66
N ALA A 69 10.91 15.31 -13.57
CA ALA A 69 10.70 16.73 -13.29
C ALA A 69 10.14 17.54 -14.49
N ARG A 70 9.94 16.91 -15.66
CA ARG A 70 9.56 17.57 -16.94
C ARG A 70 10.62 18.53 -17.46
N GLU A 71 11.87 18.28 -17.13
CA GLU A 71 13.05 19.04 -17.55
C GLU A 71 13.81 18.34 -18.68
N LEU A 72 13.31 17.23 -19.21
CA LEU A 72 13.86 16.59 -20.41
C LEU A 72 13.19 17.17 -21.66
N TRP A 73 14.00 17.64 -22.61
CA TRP A 73 13.54 18.29 -23.84
C TRP A 73 14.21 17.65 -25.05
N LEU A 74 13.49 17.59 -26.16
CA LEU A 74 14.04 17.29 -27.48
C LEU A 74 14.20 18.60 -28.25
N ARG A 75 15.39 18.87 -28.79
CA ARG A 75 15.60 20.00 -29.69
C ARG A 75 15.23 19.58 -31.12
N LYS A 76 14.38 20.36 -31.79
CA LYS A 76 13.81 19.98 -33.09
C LYS A 76 14.81 20.05 -34.24
N SER A 77 15.82 20.91 -34.13
CA SER A 77 16.82 21.13 -35.18
C SER A 77 17.77 19.95 -35.38
N ASP A 78 18.16 19.27 -34.30
CA ASP A 78 19.09 18.13 -34.31
C ASP A 78 18.44 16.80 -33.87
N GLY A 79 17.24 16.84 -33.28
CA GLY A 79 16.56 15.67 -32.77
C GLY A 79 17.22 15.08 -31.51
N LEU A 80 18.09 15.83 -30.83
CA LEU A 80 18.80 15.39 -29.64
C LEU A 80 18.06 15.78 -28.36
N PHE A 81 18.40 15.11 -27.27
CA PHE A 81 17.77 15.28 -25.96
C PHE A 81 18.68 16.13 -25.09
N TYR A 82 18.07 17.01 -24.31
CA TYR A 82 18.76 17.95 -23.44
C TYR A 82 18.01 18.06 -22.13
N ARG A 83 18.75 18.30 -21.05
CA ARG A 83 18.15 18.79 -19.81
C ARG A 83 17.94 20.30 -19.96
N GLY A 84 16.73 20.77 -19.71
CA GLY A 84 16.34 22.17 -19.82
C GLY A 84 16.11 22.78 -18.45
N GLU A 85 16.68 23.96 -18.21
CA GLU A 85 16.36 24.80 -17.05
C GLU A 85 15.73 26.11 -17.53
N GLY A 86 14.58 26.47 -16.94
CA GLY A 86 13.82 27.65 -17.33
C GLY A 86 12.31 27.46 -17.24
N ALA A 87 11.80 26.82 -16.19
CA ALA A 87 10.36 26.56 -16.04
C ALA A 87 9.53 27.84 -16.21
N GLY A 88 8.66 27.88 -17.23
CA GLY A 88 7.82 29.06 -17.54
C GLY A 88 8.51 30.18 -18.32
N ALA A 89 9.76 30.02 -18.73
CA ALA A 89 10.50 30.98 -19.56
C ALA A 89 10.30 30.71 -21.07
N LYS A 90 10.36 31.78 -21.88
CA LYS A 90 10.23 31.72 -23.36
C LYS A 90 11.39 30.99 -24.06
N ALA A 91 12.49 30.76 -23.36
CA ALA A 91 13.64 30.01 -23.80
C ALA A 91 14.15 29.13 -22.66
N GLN A 92 14.73 27.97 -23.00
CA GLN A 92 15.31 27.04 -22.05
C GLN A 92 16.84 27.08 -22.17
N ALA A 93 17.54 27.15 -21.04
CA ALA A 93 18.96 26.84 -21.02
C ALA A 93 19.13 25.33 -21.18
N LEU A 94 19.85 24.90 -22.21
CA LEU A 94 20.03 23.50 -22.54
C LEU A 94 21.38 22.99 -22.03
N PHE A 95 21.34 21.85 -21.36
CA PHE A 95 22.49 21.13 -20.84
C PHE A 95 22.57 19.76 -21.51
N ASN A 96 23.78 19.38 -21.90
CA ASN A 96 24.07 18.08 -22.49
C ASN A 96 23.77 16.97 -21.47
N VAL A 97 23.09 15.90 -21.90
CA VAL A 97 22.67 14.79 -21.02
C VAL A 97 23.80 13.87 -20.57
N ASP A 98 24.91 13.83 -21.32
CA ASP A 98 26.09 13.04 -21.01
C ASP A 98 27.04 13.80 -20.07
N THR A 99 27.29 15.08 -20.35
CA THR A 99 28.34 15.86 -19.66
C THR A 99 27.79 16.85 -18.64
N GLY A 100 26.50 17.17 -18.69
CA GLY A 100 25.90 18.23 -17.88
C GLY A 100 26.33 19.65 -18.27
N ALA A 101 27.16 19.83 -19.30
CA ALA A 101 27.64 21.15 -19.72
C ALA A 101 26.53 21.96 -20.41
N LYS A 102 26.47 23.27 -20.15
CA LYS A 102 25.56 24.19 -20.86
C LYS A 102 25.96 24.25 -22.34
N VAL A 103 25.03 23.92 -23.22
CA VAL A 103 25.20 23.91 -24.68
C VAL A 103 24.69 25.22 -25.30
N GLY A 104 23.73 25.88 -24.64
CA GLY A 104 23.19 27.15 -25.11
C GLY A 104 21.80 27.44 -24.55
N GLU A 105 21.11 28.37 -25.20
CA GLU A 105 19.70 28.68 -24.94
C GLU A 105 18.91 28.52 -26.23
N GLU A 106 17.74 27.88 -26.14
CA GLU A 106 16.87 27.62 -27.29
C GLU A 106 15.45 28.12 -26.98
N PRO A 107 14.81 28.85 -27.91
CA PRO A 107 13.40 29.21 -27.77
C PRO A 107 12.52 27.97 -27.62
N GLU A 108 11.51 28.03 -26.76
CA GLU A 108 10.63 26.88 -26.50
C GLU A 108 9.94 26.37 -27.79
N ALA A 109 9.69 27.25 -28.75
CA ALA A 109 9.15 26.88 -30.07
C ALA A 109 10.05 25.88 -30.83
N GLY A 110 11.37 25.94 -30.63
CA GLY A 110 12.36 25.02 -31.18
C GLY A 110 12.48 23.71 -30.40
N LEU A 111 11.75 23.54 -29.30
CA LEU A 111 11.83 22.41 -28.39
C LEU A 111 10.53 21.61 -28.33
N GLN A 112 10.64 20.37 -27.91
CA GLN A 112 9.53 19.52 -27.50
C GLN A 112 9.81 19.01 -26.08
N GLN A 113 8.98 19.42 -25.12
CA GLN A 113 9.07 18.95 -23.73
C GLN A 113 8.58 17.52 -23.60
N LEU A 114 9.32 16.69 -22.85
CA LEU A 114 8.91 15.34 -22.50
C LEU A 114 8.11 15.41 -21.18
N LYS A 115 6.81 15.16 -21.25
CA LYS A 115 5.87 15.29 -20.13
C LYS A 115 5.37 13.91 -19.68
N PRO A 116 6.07 13.21 -18.76
CA PRO A 116 5.61 11.90 -18.29
C PRO A 116 4.26 12.03 -17.55
N ASN A 117 3.32 11.15 -17.89
CA ASN A 117 2.07 11.00 -17.16
C ASN A 117 2.30 10.36 -15.76
N SER A 118 1.25 10.22 -14.95
CA SER A 118 1.36 9.63 -13.60
C SER A 118 1.96 8.21 -13.61
N GLY A 119 1.57 7.36 -14.56
CA GLY A 119 2.09 6.00 -14.67
C GLY A 119 3.57 5.95 -15.07
N ILE A 120 4.02 6.83 -15.98
CA ILE A 120 5.44 6.92 -16.36
C ILE A 120 6.27 7.48 -15.20
N ARG A 121 5.76 8.48 -14.47
CA ARG A 121 6.43 8.99 -13.27
C ARG A 121 6.63 7.90 -12.22
N ALA A 122 5.65 7.00 -12.04
CA ALA A 122 5.82 5.85 -11.14
C ALA A 122 6.97 4.93 -11.58
N LEU A 123 7.07 4.61 -12.88
CA LEU A 123 8.19 3.83 -13.42
C LEU A 123 9.55 4.54 -13.26
N LEU A 124 9.60 5.84 -13.52
CA LEU A 124 10.83 6.63 -13.36
C LEU A 124 11.30 6.64 -11.90
N ARG A 125 10.39 6.78 -10.93
CA ARG A 125 10.72 6.67 -9.51
C ARG A 125 11.25 5.29 -9.16
N ALA A 126 10.57 4.24 -9.62
CA ALA A 126 11.02 2.86 -9.38
C ALA A 126 12.43 2.62 -9.94
N ALA A 127 12.73 3.13 -11.14
CA ALA A 127 14.07 3.08 -11.72
C ALA A 127 15.09 3.90 -10.91
N LEU A 128 14.71 5.08 -10.41
CA LEU A 128 15.57 5.92 -9.58
C LEU A 128 15.93 5.27 -8.23
N VAL A 129 15.05 4.41 -7.68
CA VAL A 129 15.33 3.65 -6.46
C VAL A 129 16.59 2.79 -6.59
N GLN A 130 16.81 2.14 -7.74
CA GLN A 130 18.03 1.34 -7.97
C GLN A 130 19.31 2.17 -7.76
N PHE A 131 19.34 3.41 -8.28
CA PHE A 131 20.49 4.29 -8.10
C PHE A 131 20.64 4.75 -6.65
N GLN A 132 19.54 5.04 -5.96
CA GLN A 132 19.56 5.46 -4.55
C GLN A 132 20.03 4.33 -3.62
N LEU A 133 19.66 3.08 -3.92
CA LEU A 133 20.06 1.90 -3.17
C LEU A 133 21.52 1.49 -3.36
N ASN A 134 22.16 1.97 -4.43
CA ASN A 134 23.56 1.70 -4.75
C ASN A 134 24.42 2.99 -4.74
N ASP A 135 23.90 4.07 -4.16
CA ASP A 135 24.60 5.35 -4.07
C ASP A 135 25.94 5.18 -3.34
N PRO A 136 27.05 5.76 -3.80
CA PRO A 136 28.34 5.65 -3.11
C PRO A 136 28.30 6.16 -1.67
N ASP A 137 27.44 7.14 -1.35
CA ASP A 137 27.25 7.65 0.00
C ASP A 137 26.34 6.71 0.83
N PRO A 138 26.85 6.08 1.90
CA PRO A 138 26.07 5.19 2.75
C PRO A 138 24.86 5.88 3.42
N ASN A 139 24.93 7.19 3.67
CA ASN A 139 23.79 7.92 4.25
C ASN A 139 22.63 8.06 3.26
N ARG A 140 22.93 8.24 1.97
CA ARG A 140 21.92 8.28 0.91
C ARG A 140 21.24 6.92 0.74
N ARG A 141 22.00 5.82 0.80
CA ARG A 141 21.45 4.46 0.80
C ARG A 141 20.49 4.24 1.98
N ARG A 142 20.89 4.64 3.20
CA ARG A 142 20.02 4.55 4.40
C ARG A 142 18.74 5.38 4.26
N ALA A 143 18.84 6.61 3.76
CA ALA A 143 17.66 7.47 3.55
C ALA A 143 16.68 6.88 2.52
N ALA A 144 17.20 6.26 1.45
CA ALA A 144 16.39 5.54 0.47
C ALA A 144 15.61 4.39 1.12
N LEU A 145 16.28 3.59 1.96
CA LEU A 145 15.65 2.46 2.67
C LEU A 145 14.58 2.91 3.66
N GLN A 146 14.82 3.99 4.41
CA GLN A 146 13.80 4.57 5.29
C GLN A 146 12.55 5.02 4.53
N THR A 147 12.73 5.56 3.32
CA THR A 147 11.62 5.94 2.44
C THR A 147 10.86 4.71 1.96
N LEU A 148 11.56 3.66 1.52
CA LEU A 148 10.95 2.40 1.10
C LEU A 148 10.18 1.69 2.22
N GLN A 149 10.64 1.78 3.47
CA GLN A 149 9.93 1.18 4.61
C GLN A 149 8.56 1.83 4.87
N ARG A 150 8.41 3.12 4.55
CA ARG A 150 7.17 3.88 4.73
C ARG A 150 6.25 3.77 3.52
N ASP A 151 6.80 4.07 2.34
CA ASP A 151 6.04 4.32 1.11
C ASP A 151 6.45 3.39 -0.04
N GLY A 152 7.07 2.25 0.28
CA GLY A 152 7.45 1.26 -0.72
C GLY A 152 6.25 0.55 -1.37
N ASP A 153 6.43 0.14 -2.62
CA ASP A 153 5.44 -0.60 -3.41
C ASP A 153 6.08 -1.81 -4.11
N ALA A 154 5.26 -2.62 -4.78
CA ALA A 154 5.68 -3.85 -5.44
C ALA A 154 6.83 -3.67 -6.45
N SER A 155 6.90 -2.52 -7.13
CA SER A 155 7.93 -2.25 -8.15
C SER A 155 9.33 -2.06 -7.56
N HIS A 156 9.43 -1.81 -6.25
CA HIS A 156 10.70 -1.63 -5.55
C HIS A 156 11.32 -2.94 -5.07
N LEU A 157 10.61 -4.07 -5.11
CA LEU A 157 11.11 -5.37 -4.62
C LEU A 157 12.34 -5.85 -5.39
N GLU A 158 12.26 -5.89 -6.72
CA GLU A 158 13.35 -6.42 -7.54
C GLU A 158 14.61 -5.54 -7.49
N PRO A 159 14.52 -4.19 -7.63
CA PRO A 159 15.69 -3.32 -7.40
C PRO A 159 16.29 -3.46 -5.99
N LEU A 160 15.45 -3.66 -4.97
CA LEU A 160 15.92 -3.87 -3.60
C LEU A 160 16.67 -5.17 -3.44
N ARG A 161 16.11 -6.29 -3.93
CA ARG A 161 16.76 -7.61 -3.93
C ARG A 161 18.12 -7.57 -4.63
N ALA A 162 18.16 -6.99 -5.83
CA ALA A 162 19.40 -6.85 -6.60
C ALA A 162 20.48 -6.00 -5.88
N SER A 163 20.08 -5.12 -4.97
CA SER A 163 21.00 -4.26 -4.21
C SER A 163 21.56 -4.89 -2.92
N ILE A 164 21.04 -6.05 -2.47
CA ILE A 164 21.44 -6.68 -1.21
C ILE A 164 22.84 -7.30 -1.35
N GLU A 165 23.06 -8.08 -2.40
CA GLU A 165 24.31 -8.86 -2.57
C GLU A 165 25.55 -7.96 -2.71
N SER A 166 25.38 -6.80 -3.36
CA SER A 166 26.46 -5.83 -3.60
C SER A 166 26.74 -4.90 -2.41
N GLU A 167 25.91 -4.92 -1.35
CA GLU A 167 26.06 -4.00 -0.21
C GLU A 167 27.24 -4.40 0.68
N SER A 168 28.23 -3.52 0.82
CA SER A 168 29.43 -3.78 1.64
C SER A 168 29.25 -3.43 3.12
N ASP A 169 28.40 -2.47 3.46
CA ASP A 169 28.13 -2.10 4.86
C ASP A 169 27.17 -3.12 5.50
N PRO A 170 27.58 -3.86 6.54
CA PRO A 170 26.75 -4.92 7.13
C PRO A 170 25.46 -4.38 7.77
N GLY A 171 25.49 -3.15 8.30
CA GLY A 171 24.29 -2.52 8.88
C GLY A 171 23.29 -2.11 7.81
N ILE A 172 23.77 -1.59 6.66
CA ILE A 172 22.90 -1.29 5.52
C ILE A 172 22.38 -2.57 4.88
N ARG A 173 23.20 -3.63 4.79
CA ARG A 173 22.77 -4.93 4.27
C ARG A 173 21.61 -5.50 5.09
N ALA A 174 21.75 -5.53 6.42
CA ALA A 174 20.67 -5.95 7.31
C ALA A 174 19.42 -5.05 7.17
N LEU A 175 19.60 -3.74 6.95
CA LEU A 175 18.50 -2.82 6.70
C LEU A 175 17.81 -3.10 5.35
N LYS A 176 18.55 -3.46 4.29
CA LYS A 176 18.02 -3.85 2.98
C LYS A 176 17.21 -5.14 3.10
N GLU A 177 17.76 -6.17 3.74
CA GLU A 177 17.10 -7.46 3.99
C GLU A 177 15.81 -7.27 4.78
N ARG A 178 15.85 -6.47 5.85
CA ARG A 178 14.66 -6.13 6.65
C ARG A 178 13.60 -5.40 5.81
N THR A 179 14.02 -4.45 4.99
CA THR A 179 13.11 -3.69 4.12
C THR A 179 12.50 -4.59 3.05
N GLU A 180 13.29 -5.51 2.50
CA GLU A 180 12.84 -6.51 1.54
C GLU A 180 11.80 -7.43 2.17
N ALA A 181 12.02 -7.90 3.40
CA ALA A 181 11.05 -8.71 4.12
C ALA A 181 9.72 -7.96 4.33
N LEU A 182 9.76 -6.68 4.75
CA LEU A 182 8.57 -5.85 4.92
C LEU A 182 7.78 -5.68 3.61
N LEU A 183 8.48 -5.43 2.49
CA LEU A 183 7.86 -5.32 1.16
C LEU A 183 7.32 -6.67 0.68
N SER A 184 8.04 -7.76 0.92
CA SER A 184 7.67 -9.12 0.53
C SER A 184 6.39 -9.56 1.23
N ILE A 185 6.22 -9.25 2.52
CA ILE A 185 4.97 -9.52 3.26
C ILE A 185 3.75 -8.89 2.57
N ARG A 186 3.89 -7.63 2.14
CA ARG A 186 2.79 -6.81 1.61
C ARG A 186 2.51 -7.06 0.13
N TYR A 187 3.56 -7.28 -0.67
CA TYR A 187 3.48 -7.26 -2.13
C TYR A 187 4.06 -8.51 -2.80
N GLY A 188 4.62 -9.45 -2.04
CA GLY A 188 5.16 -10.69 -2.59
C GLY A 188 4.06 -11.56 -3.19
N GLU A 189 4.29 -12.08 -4.40
CA GLU A 189 3.36 -13.02 -5.06
C GLU A 189 3.62 -14.48 -4.64
N ASN A 190 4.85 -14.79 -4.24
CA ASN A 190 5.25 -16.13 -3.84
C ASN A 190 4.96 -16.36 -2.35
N GLU A 191 4.07 -17.30 -2.05
CA GLU A 191 3.67 -17.65 -0.69
C GLU A 191 4.87 -18.02 0.21
N THR A 192 5.78 -18.87 -0.29
CA THR A 192 6.97 -19.30 0.46
C THR A 192 7.84 -18.10 0.86
N ARG A 193 8.10 -17.17 -0.06
CA ARG A 193 8.88 -15.95 0.25
C ARG A 193 8.18 -15.05 1.27
N ARG A 194 6.85 -14.98 1.24
CA ARG A 194 6.09 -14.21 2.25
C ARG A 194 6.24 -14.84 3.63
N ILE A 195 6.19 -16.18 3.72
CA ILE A 195 6.38 -16.92 4.97
C ILE A 195 7.80 -16.72 5.49
N GLU A 196 8.82 -16.89 4.64
CA GLU A 196 10.23 -16.64 5.01
C GLU A 196 10.43 -15.21 5.51
N ALA A 197 9.79 -14.21 4.89
CA ALA A 197 9.85 -12.82 5.34
C ALA A 197 9.16 -12.60 6.70
N LEU A 198 8.03 -13.28 6.97
CA LEU A 198 7.35 -13.24 8.27
C LEU A 198 8.22 -13.86 9.37
N GLU A 199 8.88 -14.97 9.07
CA GLU A 199 9.80 -15.64 9.98
C GLU A 199 11.05 -14.79 10.25
N ALA A 200 11.62 -14.16 9.23
CA ALA A 200 12.78 -13.29 9.35
C ALA A 200 12.52 -12.06 10.24
N LEU A 201 11.28 -11.56 10.26
CA LEU A 201 10.86 -10.43 11.11
C LEU A 201 10.29 -10.89 12.47
N ALA A 202 10.33 -12.19 12.78
CA ALA A 202 9.81 -12.69 14.04
C ALA A 202 10.61 -12.12 15.23
N GLY A 203 9.92 -11.40 16.11
CA GLY A 203 10.53 -10.78 17.29
C GLY A 203 11.04 -9.35 17.07
N ASP A 204 10.98 -8.80 15.86
CA ASP A 204 11.21 -7.37 15.60
C ASP A 204 10.03 -6.54 16.16
N THR A 205 10.32 -5.72 17.16
CA THR A 205 9.31 -4.96 17.91
C THR A 205 8.91 -3.63 17.25
N ALA A 206 9.49 -3.31 16.10
CA ALA A 206 9.24 -2.05 15.41
C ALA A 206 7.80 -1.92 14.90
N LEU A 207 7.35 -0.66 14.77
CA LEU A 207 5.99 -0.33 14.37
C LEU A 207 5.68 -0.77 12.94
N GLU A 208 6.66 -0.70 12.03
CA GLU A 208 6.50 -1.04 10.61
C GLU A 208 6.19 -2.53 10.41
N VAL A 209 6.74 -3.40 11.27
CA VAL A 209 6.47 -4.84 11.25
C VAL A 209 5.04 -5.11 11.69
N ARG A 210 4.60 -4.51 12.80
CA ARG A 210 3.19 -4.58 13.22
C ARG A 210 2.24 -4.07 12.15
N ALA A 211 2.59 -2.96 11.50
CA ALA A 211 1.81 -2.41 10.40
C ALA A 211 1.75 -3.36 9.19
N ALA A 212 2.81 -4.13 8.91
CA ALA A 212 2.83 -5.14 7.85
C ALA A 212 1.99 -6.38 8.20
N LEU A 213 1.88 -6.76 9.47
CA LEU A 213 1.09 -7.91 9.92
C LEU A 213 -0.42 -7.64 9.96
N ASN A 214 -0.84 -6.40 10.29
CA ASN A 214 -2.25 -6.05 10.50
C ASN A 214 -3.17 -6.45 9.34
N PRO A 215 -2.85 -6.19 8.05
CA PRO A 215 -3.72 -6.58 6.94
C PRO A 215 -3.89 -8.09 6.81
N LEU A 216 -2.87 -8.88 7.16
CA LEU A 216 -2.92 -10.35 7.08
C LEU A 216 -3.85 -10.95 8.12
N LEU A 217 -3.88 -10.36 9.30
CA LEU A 217 -4.64 -10.84 10.45
C LEU A 217 -6.01 -10.16 10.58
N ALA A 218 -6.33 -9.23 9.67
CA ALA A 218 -7.64 -8.59 9.61
C ALA A 218 -8.69 -9.65 9.29
N THR A 219 -9.77 -9.68 10.08
CA THR A 219 -10.88 -10.60 9.86
C THR A 219 -12.13 -9.88 9.36
N ARG A 220 -12.99 -10.63 8.68
CA ARG A 220 -14.33 -10.19 8.27
C ARG A 220 -15.36 -11.19 8.76
N LEU A 221 -16.42 -10.67 9.36
CA LEU A 221 -17.58 -11.45 9.75
C LEU A 221 -18.36 -11.88 8.50
N LYS A 222 -18.68 -13.17 8.40
CA LYS A 222 -19.41 -13.77 7.28
C LYS A 222 -20.49 -14.72 7.80
N ALA A 223 -21.55 -14.85 7.01
CA ALA A 223 -22.56 -15.89 7.15
C ALA A 223 -22.68 -16.69 5.85
N ALA A 224 -22.91 -17.98 5.97
CA ALA A 224 -23.11 -18.88 4.83
C ALA A 224 -23.95 -20.09 5.24
N VAL A 225 -24.46 -20.88 4.30
CA VAL A 225 -25.11 -22.17 4.62
C VAL A 225 -24.05 -23.18 5.11
N THR A 226 -22.91 -23.22 4.43
CA THR A 226 -21.70 -23.95 4.84
C THR A 226 -20.48 -23.07 4.58
N ILE A 227 -19.40 -23.31 5.33
CA ILE A 227 -18.16 -22.53 5.14
C ILE A 227 -17.56 -22.89 3.77
N PRO A 228 -17.35 -21.91 2.86
CA PRO A 228 -16.69 -22.16 1.59
C PRO A 228 -15.25 -22.66 1.79
N ALA A 229 -14.82 -23.63 0.97
CA ALA A 229 -13.49 -24.25 1.11
C ALA A 229 -12.31 -23.27 0.94
N GLY A 230 -12.52 -22.15 0.25
CA GLY A 230 -11.50 -21.11 0.06
C GLY A 230 -11.43 -20.07 1.17
N ASP A 231 -12.32 -20.13 2.17
CA ASP A 231 -12.28 -19.19 3.28
C ASP A 231 -11.27 -19.65 4.35
N ASN A 232 -10.31 -18.79 4.64
CA ASN A 232 -9.40 -18.97 5.76
C ASN A 232 -10.08 -18.58 7.08
N VAL A 233 -10.62 -19.55 7.80
CA VAL A 233 -11.45 -19.32 8.99
C VAL A 233 -10.58 -18.97 10.19
N ALA A 234 -10.78 -17.76 10.73
CA ALA A 234 -10.16 -17.33 11.98
C ALA A 234 -10.85 -17.90 13.22
N ARG A 235 -12.20 -17.93 13.20
CA ARG A 235 -13.03 -18.56 14.25
C ARG A 235 -14.46 -18.74 13.80
N ARG A 236 -15.11 -19.74 14.36
CA ARG A 236 -16.57 -19.90 14.30
C ARG A 236 -17.24 -19.10 15.40
N LEU A 237 -18.42 -18.57 15.12
CA LEU A 237 -19.21 -17.78 16.03
C LEU A 237 -20.58 -18.41 16.24
N THR A 238 -21.10 -18.28 17.45
CA THR A 238 -22.43 -18.75 17.83
C THR A 238 -23.34 -17.53 17.99
N PRO A 239 -24.48 -17.46 17.27
CA PRO A 239 -25.50 -16.45 17.51
C PRO A 239 -25.95 -16.44 18.97
N GLY A 240 -26.19 -15.24 19.52
CA GLY A 240 -26.54 -15.06 20.93
C GLY A 240 -25.34 -15.09 21.90
N SER A 241 -24.12 -15.25 21.39
CA SER A 241 -22.91 -15.14 22.21
C SER A 241 -22.50 -13.68 22.46
N ALA A 242 -21.59 -13.46 23.42
CA ALA A 242 -21.04 -12.14 23.69
C ALA A 242 -20.32 -11.48 22.48
N ARG A 243 -19.90 -12.27 21.48
CA ARG A 243 -19.23 -11.77 20.27
C ARG A 243 -20.19 -11.53 19.10
N LEU A 244 -21.36 -12.16 19.11
CA LEU A 244 -22.33 -12.08 18.03
C LEU A 244 -23.74 -12.26 18.63
N SER A 245 -24.48 -11.17 18.80
CA SER A 245 -25.88 -11.25 19.20
C SER A 245 -26.72 -11.94 18.12
N ALA A 246 -27.84 -12.53 18.51
CA ALA A 246 -28.77 -13.16 17.56
C ALA A 246 -29.28 -12.15 16.52
N ASP A 247 -29.60 -10.93 16.95
CA ASP A 247 -30.04 -9.85 16.04
C ASP A 247 -28.95 -9.46 15.03
N ALA A 248 -27.68 -9.36 15.45
CA ALA A 248 -26.58 -9.04 14.56
C ALA A 248 -26.27 -10.18 13.58
N ALA A 249 -26.39 -11.44 14.04
CA ALA A 249 -26.29 -12.61 13.18
C ALA A 249 -27.40 -12.61 12.11
N TYR A 250 -28.62 -12.30 12.51
CA TYR A 250 -29.74 -12.25 11.58
C TYR A 250 -29.61 -11.10 10.57
N ALA A 251 -29.19 -9.91 11.03
CA ALA A 251 -28.90 -8.79 10.16
C ALA A 251 -27.85 -9.14 9.10
N LEU A 252 -26.80 -9.88 9.49
CA LEU A 252 -25.79 -10.37 8.57
C LEU A 252 -26.36 -11.33 7.51
N LEU A 253 -27.32 -12.20 7.88
CA LEU A 253 -28.01 -13.05 6.91
C LEU A 253 -28.85 -12.21 5.94
N ALA A 254 -29.56 -11.20 6.44
CA ALA A 254 -30.38 -10.32 5.60
C ALA A 254 -29.51 -9.53 4.62
N ASP A 255 -28.39 -8.96 5.08
CA ASP A 255 -27.42 -8.23 4.26
C ASP A 255 -26.77 -9.12 3.19
N ALA A 256 -26.54 -10.40 3.52
CA ALA A 256 -26.05 -11.41 2.57
C ALA A 256 -27.13 -11.95 1.62
N GLY A 257 -28.39 -11.52 1.74
CA GLY A 257 -29.52 -12.02 0.96
C GLY A 257 -29.92 -13.47 1.31
N LEU A 258 -29.47 -13.99 2.45
CA LEU A 258 -29.73 -15.34 2.96
C LEU A 258 -30.98 -15.41 3.83
N ALA A 259 -31.46 -14.27 4.34
CA ALA A 259 -32.69 -14.15 5.09
C ALA A 259 -33.51 -12.95 4.60
N LYS A 260 -34.82 -12.96 4.88
CA LYS A 260 -35.67 -11.79 4.63
C LYS A 260 -35.36 -10.71 5.67
N PRO A 261 -35.34 -9.42 5.30
CA PRO A 261 -35.19 -8.35 6.28
C PRO A 261 -36.30 -8.38 7.33
N ARG A 262 -35.94 -8.19 8.60
CA ARG A 262 -36.91 -8.09 9.71
C ARG A 262 -37.39 -6.65 9.83
N VAL A 263 -38.70 -6.44 10.05
CA VAL A 263 -39.24 -5.12 10.36
C VAL A 263 -38.81 -4.74 11.78
N ALA A 264 -38.27 -3.54 11.96
CA ALA A 264 -37.76 -3.10 13.25
C ALA A 264 -38.88 -3.13 14.31
N PRO A 265 -38.58 -3.45 15.59
CA PRO A 265 -39.60 -3.51 16.64
C PRO A 265 -40.44 -2.23 16.76
N ALA A 266 -39.82 -1.06 16.60
CA ALA A 266 -40.51 0.23 16.63
C ALA A 266 -41.53 0.38 15.49
N ASP A 267 -41.15 -0.03 14.26
CA ASP A 267 -42.02 0.03 13.09
C ASP A 267 -43.18 -0.96 13.21
N ARG A 268 -42.92 -2.15 13.81
CA ARG A 268 -43.98 -3.11 14.13
C ARG A 268 -45.00 -2.53 15.11
N LEU A 269 -44.51 -1.87 16.17
CA LEU A 269 -45.38 -1.21 17.15
C LEU A 269 -46.16 -0.04 16.54
N ALA A 270 -45.52 0.76 15.68
CA ALA A 270 -46.18 1.86 14.96
C ALA A 270 -47.28 1.33 14.04
N ALA A 271 -47.02 0.25 13.29
CA ALA A 271 -48.02 -0.40 12.44
C ALA A 271 -49.19 -0.97 13.25
N LEU A 272 -48.93 -1.59 14.41
CA LEU A 272 -49.99 -2.04 15.31
C LEU A 272 -50.83 -0.86 15.80
N GLY A 273 -50.19 0.23 16.26
CA GLY A 273 -50.88 1.42 16.74
C GLY A 273 -51.72 2.13 15.66
N ALA A 274 -51.22 2.20 14.43
CA ALA A 274 -51.90 2.82 13.31
C ALA A 274 -53.15 2.04 12.84
N ASN A 275 -53.24 0.74 13.17
CA ASN A 275 -54.31 -0.15 12.72
C ASN A 275 -55.26 -0.57 13.85
N VAL A 276 -55.32 0.17 14.95
CA VAL A 276 -56.29 -0.07 16.02
C VAL A 276 -57.67 0.39 15.58
N VAL A 277 -58.64 -0.52 15.56
CA VAL A 277 -60.05 -0.26 15.27
C VAL A 277 -60.91 -0.84 16.40
N GLU A 278 -61.75 -0.01 17.01
CA GLU A 278 -62.66 -0.40 18.11
C GLU A 278 -61.95 -1.15 19.27
N GLY A 279 -60.74 -0.72 19.62
CA GLY A 279 -59.96 -1.33 20.71
C GLY A 279 -59.34 -2.69 20.37
N ARG A 280 -59.29 -3.06 19.09
CA ARG A 280 -58.65 -4.29 18.58
C ARG A 280 -57.69 -3.98 17.44
N VAL A 281 -56.71 -4.85 17.23
CA VAL A 281 -55.77 -4.80 16.10
C VAL A 281 -55.45 -6.22 15.64
N GLY A 282 -55.55 -6.50 14.34
CA GLY A 282 -55.37 -7.86 13.81
C GLY A 282 -56.26 -8.91 14.49
N GLY A 283 -57.48 -8.53 14.91
CA GLY A 283 -58.42 -9.39 15.64
C GLY A 283 -58.17 -9.50 17.16
N ILE A 284 -57.04 -9.02 17.66
CA ILE A 284 -56.62 -9.15 19.08
C ILE A 284 -56.97 -7.88 19.86
N PRO A 285 -57.57 -7.97 21.07
CA PRO A 285 -57.82 -6.82 21.93
C PRO A 285 -56.52 -6.10 22.33
N VAL A 286 -56.52 -4.77 22.29
CA VAL A 286 -55.34 -3.95 22.66
C VAL A 286 -54.85 -4.26 24.08
N ALA A 287 -55.76 -4.58 25.00
CA ALA A 287 -55.43 -4.96 26.38
C ALA A 287 -54.55 -6.22 26.50
N GLN A 288 -54.50 -7.07 25.46
CA GLN A 288 -53.67 -8.28 25.43
C GLN A 288 -52.30 -8.02 24.79
N LEU A 289 -52.05 -6.84 24.20
CA LEU A 289 -50.79 -6.53 23.53
C LEU A 289 -49.62 -6.27 24.49
N ASN A 290 -49.82 -6.37 25.81
CA ASN A 290 -48.71 -6.45 26.76
C ASN A 290 -47.95 -7.78 26.63
N ASP A 291 -48.62 -8.84 26.17
CA ASP A 291 -48.03 -10.13 25.82
C ASP A 291 -47.31 -10.06 24.45
N PRO A 292 -46.00 -10.38 24.38
CA PRO A 292 -45.26 -10.46 23.13
C PRO A 292 -45.90 -11.35 22.06
N ASP A 293 -46.44 -12.51 22.45
CA ASP A 293 -47.02 -13.48 21.51
C ASP A 293 -48.34 -12.97 20.92
N ALA A 294 -49.10 -12.22 21.71
CA ALA A 294 -50.30 -11.52 21.25
C ALA A 294 -49.93 -10.39 20.26
N ARG A 295 -48.83 -9.66 20.48
CA ARG A 295 -48.36 -8.64 19.51
C ARG A 295 -47.92 -9.25 18.19
N GLU A 296 -47.19 -10.36 18.21
CA GLU A 296 -46.78 -11.04 16.99
C GLU A 296 -47.98 -11.52 16.16
N ARG A 297 -48.95 -12.18 16.80
CA ARG A 297 -50.17 -12.65 16.10
C ARG A 297 -50.98 -11.49 15.52
N ALA A 298 -51.11 -10.39 16.26
CA ALA A 298 -51.80 -9.20 15.78
C ALA A 298 -51.11 -8.60 14.56
N TYR A 299 -49.78 -8.51 14.59
CA TYR A 299 -49.00 -7.99 13.48
C TYR A 299 -49.07 -8.93 12.26
N ALA A 300 -48.95 -10.24 12.47
CA ALA A 300 -49.07 -11.24 11.41
C ALA A 300 -50.43 -11.18 10.71
N ALA A 301 -51.52 -10.97 11.46
CA ALA A 301 -52.85 -10.77 10.89
C ALA A 301 -52.93 -9.49 10.04
N LEU A 302 -52.37 -8.37 10.51
CA LEU A 302 -52.30 -7.14 9.70
C LEU A 302 -51.48 -7.33 8.42
N ALA A 303 -50.36 -8.05 8.51
CA ALA A 303 -49.53 -8.35 7.35
C ALA A 303 -50.25 -9.23 6.33
N ALA A 304 -51.00 -10.25 6.78
CA ALA A 304 -51.82 -11.10 5.92
C ALA A 304 -52.96 -10.33 5.22
N GLU A 305 -53.51 -9.31 5.89
CA GLU A 305 -54.51 -8.40 5.33
C GLU A 305 -53.90 -7.29 4.42
N GLY A 306 -52.57 -7.26 4.26
CA GLY A 306 -51.87 -6.23 3.48
C GLY A 306 -51.81 -4.85 4.16
N LYS A 307 -52.15 -4.75 5.45
CA LYS A 307 -52.19 -3.51 6.24
C LYS A 307 -50.87 -3.20 6.98
N ALA A 308 -49.94 -4.16 6.98
CA ALA A 308 -48.59 -3.99 7.49
C ALA A 308 -47.59 -4.72 6.58
N PRO A 309 -46.30 -4.29 6.52
CA PRO A 309 -45.29 -5.03 5.78
C PRO A 309 -45.14 -6.46 6.33
N PRO A 310 -45.02 -7.49 5.47
CA PRO A 310 -44.72 -8.84 5.95
C PRO A 310 -43.39 -8.84 6.70
N THR A 311 -43.38 -9.44 7.89
CA THR A 311 -42.18 -9.61 8.72
C THR A 311 -41.94 -11.08 8.97
N VAL A 312 -40.70 -11.41 9.30
CA VAL A 312 -40.29 -12.75 9.72
C VAL A 312 -40.76 -12.99 11.15
N THR A 313 -41.31 -14.17 11.40
CA THR A 313 -41.71 -14.64 12.74
C THR A 313 -40.51 -15.05 13.59
N ASP A 314 -40.65 -15.11 14.91
CA ASP A 314 -39.55 -15.56 15.78
C ASP A 314 -39.13 -17.02 15.49
N GLY A 315 -40.06 -17.88 15.07
CA GLY A 315 -39.73 -19.25 14.65
C GLY A 315 -38.92 -19.31 13.36
N GLU A 316 -39.25 -18.49 12.36
CA GLU A 316 -38.46 -18.37 11.12
C GLU A 316 -37.10 -17.69 11.37
N PHE A 317 -37.03 -16.80 12.37
CA PHE A 317 -35.79 -16.17 12.81
C PHE A 317 -34.82 -17.21 13.36
N GLU A 318 -35.25 -18.02 14.34
CA GLU A 318 -34.42 -19.07 14.93
C GLU A 318 -34.03 -20.13 13.88
N ALA A 319 -34.99 -20.57 13.06
CA ALA A 319 -34.72 -21.52 11.99
C ALA A 319 -33.68 -20.99 10.98
N ALA A 320 -33.70 -19.69 10.68
CA ALA A 320 -32.70 -19.08 9.82
C ALA A 320 -31.32 -19.06 10.47
N LEU A 321 -31.22 -18.78 11.77
CA LEU A 321 -29.95 -18.81 12.50
C LEU A 321 -29.38 -20.23 12.58
N GLU A 322 -30.23 -21.24 12.81
CA GLU A 322 -29.82 -22.65 12.87
C GLU A 322 -29.39 -23.21 11.50
N ALA A 323 -30.00 -22.74 10.42
CA ALA A 323 -29.68 -23.19 9.06
C ALA A 323 -28.36 -22.65 8.51
N HIS A 324 -27.70 -21.71 9.20
CA HIS A 324 -26.52 -21.01 8.71
C HIS A 324 -25.35 -21.07 9.69
N VAL A 325 -24.15 -20.94 9.14
CA VAL A 325 -22.90 -20.83 9.89
C VAL A 325 -22.42 -19.40 9.91
N PHE A 326 -21.91 -18.98 11.07
CA PHE A 326 -21.35 -17.65 11.31
C PHE A 326 -19.89 -17.79 11.69
N TYR A 327 -19.03 -17.00 11.06
CA TYR A 327 -17.59 -17.11 11.26
C TYR A 327 -16.88 -15.81 10.90
N GLU A 328 -15.71 -15.63 11.46
CA GLU A 328 -14.74 -14.65 11.00
C GLU A 328 -13.76 -15.35 10.07
N ALA A 329 -13.56 -14.80 8.88
CA ALA A 329 -12.52 -15.23 7.96
C ALA A 329 -11.43 -14.18 7.87
N TYR A 330 -10.17 -14.60 7.79
CA TYR A 330 -9.06 -13.69 7.49
C TYR A 330 -9.20 -13.10 6.09
N ALA A 331 -8.75 -11.85 5.93
CA ALA A 331 -8.63 -11.21 4.63
C ALA A 331 -7.54 -11.87 3.77
N GLU A 332 -6.49 -12.40 4.41
CA GLU A 332 -5.48 -13.24 3.77
C GLU A 332 -6.04 -14.65 3.50
N PRO A 333 -6.16 -15.07 2.24
CA PRO A 333 -6.72 -16.37 1.89
C PRO A 333 -5.81 -17.55 2.25
N SER A 334 -4.50 -17.35 2.39
CA SER A 334 -3.57 -18.43 2.74
C SER A 334 -3.52 -18.67 4.26
N PRO A 335 -3.90 -19.89 4.72
CA PRO A 335 -3.71 -20.25 6.12
C PRO A 335 -2.24 -20.27 6.52
N ALA A 336 -1.34 -20.73 5.64
CA ALA A 336 0.08 -20.81 5.92
C ALA A 336 0.71 -19.43 6.16
N VAL A 337 0.34 -18.42 5.36
CA VAL A 337 0.77 -17.03 5.57
C VAL A 337 0.22 -16.48 6.89
N THR A 338 -1.05 -16.79 7.20
CA THR A 338 -1.68 -16.30 8.43
C THR A 338 -1.07 -16.95 9.68
N ASP A 339 -0.76 -18.24 9.63
CA ASP A 339 -0.10 -18.97 10.72
C ASP A 339 1.32 -18.44 10.98
N ALA A 340 2.07 -18.14 9.91
CA ALA A 340 3.37 -17.48 10.01
C ALA A 340 3.23 -16.07 10.61
N ALA A 341 2.23 -15.30 10.21
CA ALA A 341 1.97 -13.96 10.75
C ALA A 341 1.56 -13.98 12.23
N LEU A 342 0.73 -14.94 12.64
CA LEU A 342 0.36 -15.15 14.05
C LEU A 342 1.58 -15.56 14.88
N SER A 343 2.44 -16.42 14.32
CA SER A 343 3.68 -16.85 14.97
C SER A 343 4.66 -15.68 15.16
N ALA A 344 4.83 -14.85 14.13
CA ALA A 344 5.62 -13.63 14.21
C ALA A 344 5.06 -12.66 15.25
N LEU A 345 3.75 -12.41 15.24
CA LEU A 345 3.08 -11.54 16.24
C LEU A 345 3.27 -12.07 17.67
N LYS A 346 3.18 -13.38 17.88
CA LYS A 346 3.42 -14.02 19.18
C LYS A 346 4.86 -13.83 19.65
N ALA A 347 5.84 -13.96 18.76
CA ALA A 347 7.25 -13.71 19.07
C ALA A 347 7.49 -12.23 19.45
N ILE A 348 6.88 -11.30 18.72
CA ILE A 348 6.95 -9.86 19.01
C ILE A 348 6.36 -9.56 20.39
N ASN A 349 5.16 -10.07 20.69
CA ASN A 349 4.51 -9.84 21.97
C ASN A 349 5.30 -10.43 23.15
N ARG A 350 5.96 -11.58 22.95
CA ARG A 350 6.87 -12.15 23.95
C ARG A 350 8.05 -11.23 24.22
N ASN A 351 8.70 -10.70 23.18
CA ASN A 351 9.84 -9.78 23.33
C ASN A 351 9.43 -8.47 24.03
N VAL A 352 8.28 -7.90 23.63
CA VAL A 352 7.73 -6.70 24.29
C VAL A 352 7.42 -6.98 25.77
N GLY A 353 6.80 -8.12 26.08
CA GLY A 353 6.51 -8.49 27.47
C GLY A 353 7.76 -8.68 28.32
N LEU A 354 8.84 -9.23 27.77
CA LEU A 354 10.14 -9.34 28.44
C LEU A 354 10.74 -7.96 28.73
N MET A 355 10.72 -7.05 27.76
CA MET A 355 11.21 -5.68 27.92
C MET A 355 10.40 -4.94 29.00
N GLN A 356 9.08 -5.01 28.95
CA GLN A 356 8.20 -4.39 29.97
C GLN A 356 8.44 -4.95 31.38
N THR A 357 8.70 -6.25 31.49
CA THR A 357 9.02 -6.88 32.79
C THR A 357 10.34 -6.36 33.34
N LEU A 358 11.35 -6.18 32.49
CA LEU A 358 12.64 -5.63 32.89
C LEU A 358 12.50 -4.17 33.35
N ASP A 359 11.78 -3.35 32.57
CA ASP A 359 11.51 -1.95 32.92
C ASP A 359 10.81 -1.85 34.28
N LEU A 360 9.75 -2.65 34.49
CA LEU A 360 9.02 -2.67 35.76
C LEU A 360 9.89 -3.12 36.94
N ALA A 361 10.82 -4.05 36.72
CA ALA A 361 11.75 -4.50 37.75
C ALA A 361 12.77 -3.41 38.14
N LEU A 362 13.27 -2.66 37.16
CA LEU A 362 14.16 -1.51 37.40
C LEU A 362 13.42 -0.38 38.13
N ASP A 363 12.18 -0.10 37.75
CA ASP A 363 11.33 0.88 38.43
C ASP A 363 11.08 0.48 39.90
N ALA A 364 10.77 -0.79 40.14
CA ALA A 364 10.58 -1.32 41.49
C ALA A 364 11.86 -1.21 42.34
N LEU A 365 13.03 -1.52 41.76
CA LEU A 365 14.33 -1.41 42.44
C LEU A 365 14.69 0.05 42.75
N SER A 366 14.40 0.97 41.82
CA SER A 366 14.57 2.41 42.00
C SER A 366 13.70 2.93 43.15
N LEU A 367 12.41 2.58 43.14
CA LEU A 367 11.48 2.94 44.20
C LEU A 367 11.89 2.38 45.57
N ALA A 368 12.32 1.11 45.61
CA ALA A 368 12.82 0.48 46.82
C ALA A 368 14.07 1.20 47.38
N SER A 369 14.97 1.65 46.49
CA SER A 369 16.17 2.40 46.88
C SER A 369 15.84 3.78 47.45
N ILE A 370 14.84 4.48 46.89
CA ILE A 370 14.33 5.75 47.44
C ILE A 370 13.73 5.54 48.83
N PHE A 371 12.88 4.54 49.00
CA PHE A 371 12.29 4.23 50.31
C PHE A 371 13.33 3.81 51.33
N PHE A 372 14.33 3.04 50.93
CA PHE A 372 15.44 2.64 51.80
C PHE A 372 16.24 3.86 52.28
N LEU A 373 16.58 4.78 51.38
CA LEU A 373 17.30 6.01 51.74
C LEU A 373 16.45 6.91 52.65
N ALA A 374 15.16 7.04 52.37
CA ALA A 374 14.23 7.79 53.23
C ALA A 374 14.12 7.16 54.63
N ALA A 375 14.07 5.83 54.73
CA ALA A 375 14.04 5.12 55.99
C ALA A 375 15.32 5.35 56.82
N ILE A 376 16.50 5.35 56.18
CA ILE A 376 17.77 5.69 56.84
C ILE A 376 17.74 7.14 57.35
N GLY A 377 17.29 8.09 56.54
CA GLY A 377 17.18 9.49 56.95
C GLY A 377 16.23 9.70 58.15
N LEU A 378 15.11 8.97 58.17
CA LEU A 378 14.18 8.99 59.30
C LEU A 378 14.80 8.37 60.56
N ALA A 379 15.53 7.25 60.41
CA ALA A 379 16.24 6.61 61.52
C ALA A 379 17.32 7.52 62.13
N ILE A 380 18.04 8.31 61.33
CA ILE A 380 19.03 9.26 61.84
C ILE A 380 18.37 10.43 62.59
N THR A 381 17.18 10.87 62.16
CA THR A 381 16.51 12.04 62.75
C THR A 381 15.71 11.72 64.01
N PHE A 382 15.20 10.50 64.15
CA PHE A 382 14.32 10.11 65.25
C PHE A 382 14.77 8.89 66.06
N GLY A 383 15.84 8.19 65.64
CA GLY A 383 16.32 6.94 66.25
C GLY A 383 17.49 7.09 67.21
#